data_AF-A0A529HGW1-F1
#
_entry.id   AF-A0A529HGW1-F1
#
_cell.length_a   1.000
_cell.length_b   1.000
_cell.length_c   1.000
_cell.angle_alpha   90.00
_cell.angle_beta   90.00
_cell.angle_gamma   90.00
#
_symmetry.space_group_name_H-M   'P 1'
#
loop_
_entity.id
_entity.type
_entity.pdbx_description
1 polymer ?
#
loop_
_entity_poly.entity_id
_entity_poly.type
_entity_poly.pdbx_seq_one_letter_code
_entity_poly.pdbx_strand_id
1 'polypeptide(L)'
;AEAYSFLRAVNTGHPGSITTIHADSPTGAFEQLALMVMQAGLGLSKAEIIGYVRSVLPIVIQQTRRGGWRGTSAIWFSRMTEWRAARKVSQNVARIGL
;
A
#
# COMPACT_ATOMS: atom_id res chain seq x y z
N ALA A 1 8.65 -12.81 -11.57
CA ALA A 1 7.52 -13.18 -12.46
C ALA A 1 6.15 -12.98 -11.77
N GLU A 2 5.87 -13.65 -10.64
CA GLU A 2 4.55 -13.59 -9.96
C GLU A 2 4.10 -12.18 -9.54
N ALA A 3 5.01 -11.36 -8.98
CA ALA A 3 4.67 -9.99 -8.55
C ALA A 3 4.14 -9.12 -9.70
N TYR A 4 4.71 -9.25 -10.91
CA TYR A 4 4.21 -8.52 -12.08
C TYR A 4 2.84 -9.04 -12.53
N SER A 5 2.66 -10.36 -12.56
CA SER A 5 1.36 -10.98 -12.88
C SER A 5 0.27 -10.55 -11.92
N PHE A 6 0.57 -10.49 -10.62
CA PHE A 6 -0.33 -9.96 -9.59
C PHE A 6 -0.71 -8.50 -9.87
N LEU A 7 0.27 -7.63 -10.09
CA LEU A 7 0.02 -6.20 -10.37
C LEU A 7 -0.81 -6.00 -11.64
N ARG A 8 -0.63 -6.86 -12.66
CA ARG A 8 -1.47 -6.86 -13.86
C ARG A 8 -2.90 -7.28 -13.54
N ALA A 9 -3.09 -8.38 -12.80
CA ALA A 9 -4.41 -8.89 -12.45
C ALA A 9 -5.25 -7.86 -11.69
N VAL A 10 -4.65 -7.15 -10.72
CA VAL A 10 -5.31 -6.06 -9.97
C VAL A 10 -5.76 -4.94 -10.92
N ASN A 11 -4.88 -4.55 -11.84
CA ASN A 11 -5.13 -3.42 -12.75
C ASN A 11 -6.10 -3.76 -13.91
N THR A 12 -6.32 -5.04 -14.23
CA THR A 12 -7.17 -5.48 -15.35
C THR A 12 -8.52 -6.08 -14.92
N GLY A 13 -9.08 -5.64 -13.78
CA GLY A 13 -10.45 -5.96 -13.41
C GLY A 13 -10.64 -6.92 -12.23
N HIS A 14 -9.63 -7.09 -11.36
CA HIS A 14 -9.76 -7.85 -10.11
C HIS A 14 -9.55 -6.94 -8.86
N PRO A 15 -10.41 -5.91 -8.66
CA PRO A 15 -10.33 -5.07 -7.48
C PRO A 15 -10.56 -5.90 -6.21
N GLY A 16 -9.91 -5.52 -5.11
CA GLY A 16 -10.04 -6.22 -3.82
C GLY A 16 -9.07 -7.38 -3.60
N SER A 17 -8.11 -7.58 -4.51
CA SER A 17 -7.04 -8.56 -4.32
C SER A 17 -6.19 -8.24 -3.09
N ILE A 18 -5.77 -9.30 -2.38
CA ILE A 18 -4.92 -9.22 -1.19
C ILE A 18 -3.72 -10.14 -1.40
N THR A 19 -2.55 -9.68 -0.97
CA THR A 19 -1.33 -10.49 -0.96
C THR A 19 -0.48 -10.14 0.27
N THR A 20 0.56 -10.91 0.52
CA THR A 20 1.53 -10.66 1.59
C THR A 20 2.95 -10.62 1.02
N ILE A 21 3.82 -9.84 1.66
CA ILE A 21 5.23 -9.77 1.33
C ILE A 21 6.03 -9.54 2.61
N HIS A 22 7.22 -10.14 2.68
CA HIS A 22 8.15 -9.88 3.76
C HIS A 22 8.83 -8.52 3.57
N ALA A 23 8.58 -7.60 4.50
CA ALA A 23 9.23 -6.30 4.57
C ALA A 23 9.17 -5.75 6.00
N ASP A 24 10.18 -4.95 6.37
CA ASP A 24 10.28 -4.34 7.70
C ASP A 24 9.54 -3.00 7.83
N SER A 25 9.02 -2.47 6.71
CA SER A 25 8.21 -1.26 6.68
C SER A 25 7.31 -1.23 5.43
N PRO A 26 6.25 -0.41 5.43
CA PRO A 26 5.44 -0.19 4.23
C PRO A 26 6.26 0.29 3.02
N THR A 27 7.22 1.20 3.24
CA THR A 27 8.14 1.63 2.18
C THR A 27 8.98 0.47 1.67
N GLY A 28 9.52 -0.34 2.58
CA GLY A 28 10.27 -1.56 2.23
C GLY A 28 9.46 -2.56 1.43
N ALA A 29 8.14 -2.65 1.63
CA ALA A 29 7.27 -3.50 0.81
C ALA A 29 7.24 -3.05 -0.65
N PHE A 30 7.22 -1.74 -0.93
CA PHE A 30 7.32 -1.22 -2.29
C PHE A 30 8.68 -1.52 -2.92
N GLU A 31 9.75 -1.38 -2.14
CA GLU A 31 11.11 -1.71 -2.58
C GLU A 31 11.24 -3.19 -2.96
N GLN A 32 10.70 -4.09 -2.13
CA GLN A 32 10.71 -5.53 -2.40
C GLN A 32 9.88 -5.90 -3.62
N LEU A 33 8.67 -5.34 -3.76
CA LEU A 33 7.85 -5.52 -4.96
C LEU A 33 8.58 -5.04 -6.21
N ALA A 34 9.28 -3.90 -6.13
CA ALA A 34 10.03 -3.38 -7.26
C ALA A 34 11.15 -4.35 -7.67
N LEU A 35 11.92 -4.89 -6.72
CA LEU A 35 12.94 -5.90 -6.99
C LEU A 35 12.35 -7.16 -7.65
N MET A 36 11.21 -7.66 -7.14
CA MET A 36 10.54 -8.84 -7.72
C MET A 36 10.00 -8.61 -9.13
N VAL A 37 9.59 -7.39 -9.45
CA VAL A 37 9.13 -6.99 -10.79
C VAL A 37 10.31 -6.77 -11.73
N MET A 38 11.42 -6.21 -11.25
CA MET A 38 12.66 -6.08 -12.05
C MET A 38 13.15 -7.44 -12.54
N GLN A 39 13.04 -8.49 -11.71
CA GLN A 39 13.35 -9.87 -12.10
C GLN A 39 12.46 -10.41 -13.25
N ALA A 40 11.34 -9.77 -13.57
CA ALA A 40 10.51 -10.11 -14.71
C ALA A 40 11.00 -9.52 -16.04
N GLY A 41 12.05 -8.68 -16.03
CA GLY A 41 12.75 -8.25 -17.25
C GLY A 41 12.01 -7.20 -18.10
N LEU A 42 11.17 -6.35 -17.50
CA LEU A 42 10.32 -5.39 -18.23
C LEU A 42 11.04 -4.17 -18.80
N GLY A 43 12.33 -3.98 -18.51
CA GLY A 43 13.11 -2.82 -18.96
C GLY A 43 12.76 -1.49 -18.27
N LEU A 44 11.91 -1.49 -17.24
CA LEU A 44 11.60 -0.32 -16.43
C LEU A 44 12.65 -0.10 -15.34
N SER A 45 12.94 1.16 -15.04
CA SER A 45 13.74 1.53 -13.88
C SER A 45 13.01 1.21 -12.58
N LYS A 46 13.78 1.04 -11.50
CA LYS A 46 13.23 0.82 -10.16
C LYS A 46 12.24 1.92 -9.73
N ALA A 47 12.54 3.18 -10.06
CA ALA A 47 11.69 4.32 -9.73
C ALA A 47 10.35 4.27 -10.47
N GLU A 48 10.35 3.93 -11.77
CA GLU A 48 9.13 3.76 -12.56
C GLU A 48 8.28 2.62 -12.01
N ILE A 49 8.90 1.50 -11.63
CA ILE A 49 8.19 0.37 -11.03
C ILE A 49 7.57 0.77 -9.68
N ILE A 50 8.29 1.46 -8.80
CA ILE A 50 7.73 1.94 -7.52
C ILE A 50 6.54 2.88 -7.77
N GLY A 51 6.64 3.77 -8.76
CA GLY A 51 5.54 4.65 -9.18
C GLY A 51 4.31 3.85 -9.61
N TYR A 52 4.50 2.83 -10.45
CA TYR A 52 3.44 1.93 -10.89
C TYR A 52 2.84 1.13 -9.73
N VAL A 53 3.64 0.55 -8.86
CA VAL A 53 3.15 -0.22 -7.70
C VAL A 53 2.29 0.65 -6.79
N ARG A 54 2.71 1.90 -6.52
CA ARG A 54 1.95 2.84 -5.68
C ARG A 54 0.63 3.30 -6.30
N SER A 55 0.48 3.28 -7.63
CA SER A 55 -0.79 3.58 -8.27
C SER A 55 -1.76 2.40 -8.22
N VAL A 56 -1.24 1.17 -8.21
CA VAL A 56 -2.04 -0.07 -8.17
C VAL A 56 -2.41 -0.48 -6.75
N LEU A 57 -1.51 -0.27 -5.76
CA LEU A 57 -1.71 -0.71 -4.38
C LEU A 57 -2.03 0.48 -3.47
N PRO A 58 -3.31 0.70 -3.10
CA PRO A 58 -3.69 1.86 -2.30
C PRO A 58 -3.38 1.69 -0.80
N ILE A 59 -3.28 0.46 -0.30
CA ILE A 59 -3.14 0.17 1.14
C ILE A 59 -2.02 -0.85 1.37
N VAL A 60 -1.17 -0.56 2.36
CA VAL A 60 -0.22 -1.53 2.93
C VAL A 60 -0.39 -1.55 4.45
N ILE A 61 -0.65 -2.74 5.00
CA ILE A 61 -0.79 -2.95 6.44
C ILE A 61 0.46 -3.67 6.95
N GLN A 62 1.30 -2.97 7.69
CA GLN A 62 2.49 -3.55 8.29
C GLN A 62 2.11 -4.35 9.54
N GLN A 63 2.47 -5.63 9.54
CA GLN A 63 2.41 -6.47 10.73
C GLN A 63 3.82 -6.56 11.35
N THR A 64 3.92 -6.36 12.66
CA THR A 64 5.18 -6.51 13.40
C THR A 64 4.95 -7.37 14.63
N ARG A 65 5.98 -8.13 15.02
CA ARG A 65 6.02 -8.81 16.32
C ARG A 65 6.85 -7.98 17.29
N ARG A 66 6.27 -7.57 18.42
CA ARG A 66 6.95 -6.83 19.48
C ARG A 66 6.57 -7.41 20.84
N GLY A 67 7.56 -7.77 21.66
CA GLY A 67 7.34 -8.31 23.00
C GLY A 67 6.48 -9.59 23.01
N GLY A 68 6.66 -10.47 22.03
CA GLY A 68 5.88 -11.70 21.89
C GLY A 68 4.52 -11.53 21.20
N TRP A 69 3.96 -10.31 21.17
CA TRP A 69 2.68 -10.01 20.52
C TRP A 69 2.85 -9.64 19.05
N ARG A 70 1.86 -9.99 18.19
CA ARG A 70 1.82 -9.61 16.78
C ARG A 70 0.62 -8.70 16.53
N GLY A 71 0.85 -7.60 15.82
CA GLY A 71 -0.24 -6.74 15.38
C GLY A 71 0.18 -5.69 14.37
N THR A 72 -0.79 -4.87 13.96
CA THR A 72 -0.59 -3.78 13.02
C THR A 72 0.26 -2.68 13.64
N SER A 73 1.44 -2.46 13.07
CA SER A 73 2.38 -1.42 13.53
C SER A 73 2.34 -0.17 12.67
N ALA A 74 1.94 -0.28 11.40
CA ALA A 74 1.75 0.85 10.50
C ALA A 74 0.70 0.55 9.44
N ILE A 75 0.03 1.59 8.97
CA ILE A 75 -0.85 1.54 7.81
C ILE A 75 -0.41 2.66 6.87
N TRP A 76 0.07 2.26 5.69
CA TRP A 76 0.21 3.19 4.58
C TRP A 76 -1.09 3.14 3.77
N PHE A 77 -1.68 4.31 3.54
CA PHE A 77 -2.87 4.45 2.71
C PHE A 77 -2.67 5.67 1.81
N SER A 78 -2.78 5.48 0.50
CA SER A 78 -2.53 6.54 -0.49
C SER A 78 -3.43 7.76 -0.28
N ARG A 79 -4.64 7.56 0.25
CA ARG A 79 -5.63 8.63 0.49
C ARG A 79 -5.75 9.04 1.96
N MET A 80 -4.70 8.83 2.76
CA MET A 80 -4.70 9.14 4.19
C MET A 80 -4.98 10.63 4.45
N THR A 81 -4.46 11.53 3.61
CA THR A 81 -4.62 12.98 3.77
C THR A 81 -6.08 13.40 3.58
N GLU A 82 -6.70 12.94 2.50
CA GLU A 82 -8.10 13.22 2.16
C GLU A 82 -9.04 12.63 3.20
N TRP A 83 -8.77 11.40 3.66
CA TRP A 83 -9.54 10.76 4.72
C TRP A 83 -9.48 11.54 6.03
N ARG A 84 -8.29 12.05 6.41
CA ARG A 84 -8.13 12.89 7.61
C ARG A 84 -8.86 14.22 7.46
N ALA A 85 -8.80 14.85 6.29
CA ALA A 85 -9.50 16.10 6.01
C ALA A 85 -11.02 15.94 6.12
N ALA A 86 -11.59 14.89 5.51
CA ALA A 86 -13.02 14.60 5.57
C ALA A 86 -13.53 14.40 7.02
N ARG A 87 -12.74 13.74 7.88
CA ARG A 87 -13.12 13.54 9.30
C ARG A 87 -13.07 14.82 10.12
N LYS A 88 -12.11 15.73 9.86
CA LYS A 88 -12.06 17.03 10.55
C LYS A 88 -13.29 17.88 10.25
N VAL A 89 -13.73 17.89 8.99
CA VAL A 89 -14.97 18.60 8.59
C VAL A 89 -16.17 18.03 9.34
N SER A 90 -16.33 16.71 9.35
CA SER A 90 -17.45 16.05 10.06
C SER A 90 -17.47 16.36 11.56
N GLN A 91 -16.29 16.37 12.23
CA GLN A 91 -16.21 16.72 13.65
C GLN A 91 -16.51 18.19 13.95
N ASN A 92 -16.14 19.11 13.04
CA ASN A 92 -16.45 20.53 13.21
C ASN A 92 -17.94 20.81 13.00
N VAL A 93 -18.58 20.15 12.02
CA VAL A 93 -20.05 20.25 11.82
C VAL A 93 -20.80 19.72 13.05
N ALA A 94 -20.37 18.60 13.63
CA ALA A 94 -20.98 18.06 14.85
C ALA A 94 -20.81 18.95 16.09
N ARG A 95 -19.81 19.86 16.10
CA ARG A 95 -19.56 20.79 17.21
C ARG A 95 -20.31 22.12 17.10
N ILE A 96 -20.68 22.54 15.90
CA ILE A 96 -21.39 23.81 15.63
C ILE A 96 -22.92 23.64 15.72
N GLY A 97 -23.41 22.39 15.73
CA GLY A 97 -24.84 22.06 15.87
C GLY A 97 -25.41 22.12 17.30
N LEU A 98 -24.91 23.03 18.15
CA LEU A 98 -25.47 23.40 19.46
C LEU A 98 -25.73 24.90 19.50
#